data_AF-R9KZN2-F1
#
_entry.id   AF-R9KZN2-F1
#
_cell.length_a   1.000
_cell.length_b   1.000
_cell.length_c   1.000
_cell.angle_alpha   90.00
_cell.angle_beta   90.00
_cell.angle_gamma   90.00
#
_symmetry.space_group_name_H-M   'P 1'
#
loop_
_entity.id
_entity.type
_entity.pdbx_description
1 polymer ?
#
loop_
_entity_poly.entity_id
_entity_poly.type
_entity_poly.pdbx_seq_one_letter_code
_entity_poly.pdbx_strand_id
1 'polypeptide(L)' 'MLEYISAPEAAKKWGISERRVQKLCEENRIPGVAKFSRM' A
#
# COMPACT_ATOMS: atom_id res chain seq x y z
N MET A 1 10.72 -1.75 15.60
CA MET A 1 9.29 -1.90 15.30
C MET A 1 9.10 -1.45 13.86
N LEU A 2 8.67 -2.32 12.95
CA LEU A 2 8.53 -1.96 11.54
C LEU A 2 7.20 -1.19 11.37
N GLU A 3 7.28 0.11 11.13
CA GLU A 3 6.13 1.00 10.93
C GLU A 3 5.55 0.81 9.51
N TYR A 4 4.98 -0.36 9.24
CA TYR A 4 4.20 -0.58 8.03
C TYR A 4 2.75 -0.18 8.26
N ILE A 5 2.21 0.59 7.33
CA ILE A 5 0.75 0.78 7.20
C ILE A 5 0.21 -0.22 6.19
N SER A 6 -0.96 -0.79 6.46
CA SER A 6 -1.62 -1.69 5.51
C SER A 6 -2.22 -0.93 4.33
N ALA A 7 -2.46 -1.61 3.21
CA ALA A 7 -3.13 -1.02 2.04
C ALA A 7 -4.49 -0.35 2.36
N PRO A 8 -5.39 -0.93 3.18
CA PRO A 8 -6.63 -0.27 3.59
C PRO A 8 -6.42 0.97 4.47
N GLU A 9 -5.39 0.98 5.33
CA GLU A 9 -5.08 2.16 6.14
C GLU A 9 -4.53 3.30 5.27
N ALA A 10 -3.65 2.98 4.33
CA ALA A 10 -3.18 3.93 3.33
C ALA A 10 -4.35 4.48 2.47
N ALA A 11 -5.31 3.63 2.10
CA ALA A 11 -6.50 4.02 1.37
C ALA A 11 -7.34 5.06 2.14
N LYS A 12 -7.59 4.80 3.43
CA LYS A 12 -8.28 5.75 4.32
C LYS A 12 -7.51 7.05 4.50
N LYS A 13 -6.19 6.98 4.69
CA LYS A 13 -5.32 8.15 4.89
C LYS A 13 -5.21 9.03 3.65
N TRP A 14 -5.21 8.44 2.45
CA TRP A 14 -5.13 9.16 1.18
C TRP A 14 -6.50 9.50 0.58
N GLY A 15 -7.59 9.00 1.16
CA GLY A 15 -8.94 9.19 0.63
C GLY A 15 -9.15 8.53 -0.74
N ILE A 16 -8.40 7.47 -1.05
CA ILE A 16 -8.51 6.72 -2.32
C ILE A 16 -8.97 5.29 -2.07
N SER A 17 -9.42 4.60 -3.12
CA SER A 17 -9.79 3.19 -3.01
C SER A 17 -8.56 2.29 -2.81
N GLU A 18 -8.74 1.18 -2.11
CA GLU A 18 -7.69 0.16 -1.91
C GLU A 18 -7.10 -0.33 -3.23
N ARG A 19 -7.92 -0.51 -4.27
CA ARG A 19 -7.46 -0.87 -5.62
C ARG A 19 -6.50 0.16 -6.20
N ARG A 20 -6.71 1.44 -5.90
CA ARG A 20 -5.82 2.52 -6.36
C ARG A 20 -4.51 2.53 -5.57
N VAL A 21 -4.56 2.26 -4.27
CA VAL A 21 -3.35 2.03 -3.45
C VAL A 21 -2.55 0.85 -4.01
N GLN A 22 -3.20 -0.28 -4.30
CA GLN A 22 -2.53 -1.45 -4.88
C GLN A 22 -1.86 -1.13 -6.21
N LYS A 23 -2.52 -0.40 -7.13
CA LYS A 23 -1.88 0.06 -8.37
C LYS A 23 -0.68 0.96 -8.12
N LEU A 24 -0.76 1.91 -7.19
CA LEU A 24 0.38 2.79 -6.85
C LEU A 24 1.56 2.00 -6.26
N CYS A 25 1.26 0.94 -5.49
CA CYS A 25 2.23 0.01 -4.97
C CYS A 25 2.88 -0.83 -6.08
N GLU A 26 2.10 -1.30 -7.06
CA GLU A 26 2.60 -2.07 -8.22
C GLU A 26 3.42 -1.20 -9.19
N GLU A 27 3.01 0.05 -9.40
CA GLU A 27 3.74 1.03 -10.22
C GLU A 27 5.04 1.51 -9.53
N ASN A 28 5.37 1.01 -8.34
CA ASN A 28 6.54 1.41 -7.53
C ASN A 28 6.63 2.94 -7.31
N ARG A 29 5.49 3.64 -7.34
CA ARG A 29 5.44 5.10 -7.15
C ARG A 29 5.59 5.52 -5.70
N ILE A 30 5.41 4.58 -4.78
CA ILE A 30 5.56 4.78 -3.34
C ILE A 30 6.84 4.08 -2.89
N PRO A 31 7.85 4.81 -2.40
CA PRO A 31 9.06 4.19 -1.87
C PRO A 31 8.77 3.41 -0.59
N GLY A 32 9.41 2.25 -0.40
CA GLY A 32 9.27 1.44 0.82
C GLY A 32 8.05 0.52 0.84
N VAL A 33 7.40 0.28 -0.31
CA VAL A 33 6.32 -0.71 -0.41
C VAL A 33 6.88 -2.13 -0.29
N ALA A 34 6.37 -2.88 0.68
CA ALA A 34 6.64 -4.30 0.83
C ALA A 34 5.41 -5.11 0.36
N LYS A 35 5.55 -5.89 -0.71
CA LYS A 35 4.53 -6.84 -1.17
C LYS A 35 4.72 -8.17 -0.45
N PHE A 36 3.92 -8.42 0.57
CA PHE A 36 3.83 -9.74 1.20
C PHE A 36 2.88 -10.61 0.38
N SER A 37 3.42 -11.33 -0.62
CA SER A 37 2.66 -12.39 -1.28
C SER A 37 2.59 -13.58 -0.33
N ARG A 38 1.41 -13.91 0.17
CA ARG A 38 1.19 -15.21 0.83
C ARG A 38 1.23 -16.29 -0.25
N MET A 39 2.11 -17.28 -0.10
CA MET A 39 1.96 -18.58 -0.77
C MET A 39 0.68 -19.27 -0.30
#